data_AF-E0Y1T5-F1
#
_entry.id   AF-E0Y1T5-F1
#
_cell.length_a   1.000
_cell.length_b   1.000
_cell.length_c   1.000
_cell.angle_alpha   90.00
_cell.angle_beta   90.00
_cell.angle_gamma   90.00
#
_symmetry.space_group_name_H-M   'P 1'
#
loop_
_entity.id
_entity.type
_entity.pdbx_description
1 polymer ?
#
loop_
_entity_poly.entity_id
_entity_poly.type
_entity_poly.pdbx_seq_one_letter_code
_entity_poly.pdbx_strand_id
1 'polypeptide(L)'
;MKSIDTTGYGYVIPRGFQLTPHECARLQADLETVLQQNSDIPPDRLINVHLKGKPPYAAIGASGFEQLTRDPRIVDMVEQLIGPVH
;
A
#
# COMPACT_ATOMS: atom_id res chain seq x y z
N MET A 1 -6.26 4.54 24.12
CA MET A 1 -5.70 3.39 23.37
C MET A 1 -6.88 2.55 22.90
N LYS A 2 -7.15 2.47 21.59
CA LYS A 2 -8.24 1.63 21.07
C LYS A 2 -7.69 0.21 20.89
N SER A 3 -8.27 -0.76 21.59
CA SER A 3 -7.84 -2.16 21.48
C SER A 3 -8.07 -2.64 20.06
N ILE A 4 -7.03 -3.19 19.47
CA ILE A 4 -7.14 -3.88 18.20
C ILE A 4 -7.78 -5.25 18.49
N ASP A 5 -9.01 -5.45 17.99
CA ASP A 5 -9.75 -6.70 18.17
C ASP A 5 -9.13 -7.79 17.28
N THR A 6 -8.37 -8.69 17.90
CA THR A 6 -7.71 -9.81 17.21
C THR A 6 -8.65 -11.01 17.21
N THR A 7 -9.28 -11.25 16.07
CA THR A 7 -10.36 -12.24 15.91
C THR A 7 -9.91 -13.72 15.97
N GLY A 8 -8.64 -14.00 16.28
CA GLY A 8 -8.07 -15.36 16.24
C GLY A 8 -7.86 -15.94 14.83
N TYR A 9 -8.28 -15.22 13.77
CA TYR A 9 -8.20 -15.67 12.37
C TYR A 9 -6.91 -15.28 11.63
N GLY A 10 -5.92 -14.73 12.33
CA GLY A 10 -4.67 -14.26 11.71
C GLY A 10 -4.78 -12.94 10.93
N TYR A 11 -5.90 -12.22 11.06
CA TYR A 11 -6.05 -10.86 10.53
C TYR A 11 -6.89 -9.97 11.45
N VAL A 12 -6.76 -8.67 11.23
CA VAL A 12 -7.48 -7.60 11.95
C VAL A 12 -8.04 -6.63 10.92
N ILE A 13 -9.29 -6.20 11.11
CA ILE A 13 -9.87 -5.07 10.37
C ILE A 13 -9.86 -3.85 11.30
N PRO A 14 -9.08 -2.79 11.01
CA PRO A 14 -9.02 -1.62 11.88
C PRO A 14 -10.27 -0.75 11.69
N ARG A 15 -11.36 -1.06 12.43
CA ARG A 15 -12.67 -0.40 12.25
C ARG A 15 -12.67 1.12 12.38
N GLY A 16 -11.67 1.70 13.07
CA GLY A 16 -11.52 3.14 13.24
C GLY A 16 -10.65 3.83 12.18
N PHE A 17 -10.13 3.08 11.21
CA PHE A 17 -9.24 3.59 10.17
C PHE A 17 -9.79 3.29 8.79
N GLN A 18 -9.87 4.34 7.98
CA GLN A 18 -10.15 4.28 6.56
C GLN A 18 -9.32 5.36 5.88
N LEU A 19 -8.90 5.10 4.64
CA LEU A 19 -8.40 6.16 3.78
C LEU A 19 -9.53 7.13 3.46
N THR A 20 -9.21 8.41 3.40
CA THR A 20 -10.17 9.43 2.95
C THR A 20 -10.53 9.18 1.47
N PRO A 21 -11.70 9.66 1.01
CA PRO A 21 -12.07 9.57 -0.41
C PRO A 21 -11.01 10.14 -1.35
N HIS A 22 -10.35 11.23 -0.94
CA HIS A 22 -9.28 11.86 -1.71
C HIS A 22 -8.01 10.98 -1.79
N GLU A 23 -7.62 10.33 -0.69
CA GLU A 23 -6.49 9.39 -0.69
C GLU A 23 -6.77 8.17 -1.57
N CYS A 24 -7.99 7.63 -1.51
CA CYS A 24 -8.43 6.56 -2.41
C CYS A 24 -8.40 7.01 -3.88
N ALA A 25 -8.94 8.19 -4.20
CA ALA A 25 -8.95 8.71 -5.57
C ALA A 25 -7.54 8.92 -6.13
N ARG A 26 -6.59 9.39 -5.30
CA ARG A 26 -5.18 9.51 -5.69
C ARG A 26 -4.57 8.14 -6.01
N LEU A 27 -4.80 7.14 -5.17
CA LEU A 27 -4.29 5.77 -5.41
C LEU A 27 -4.91 5.12 -6.66
N GLN A 28 -6.18 5.41 -6.95
CA GLN A 28 -6.83 5.00 -8.19
C GLN A 28 -6.15 5.65 -9.41
N ALA A 29 -5.88 6.96 -9.35
CA ALA A 29 -5.16 7.64 -10.43
C ALA A 29 -3.73 7.10 -10.64
N ASP A 30 -3.03 6.74 -9.55
CA ASP A 30 -1.73 6.07 -9.61
C ASP A 30 -1.84 4.69 -10.27
N LEU A 31 -2.89 3.92 -9.97
CA LEU A 31 -3.15 2.63 -10.61
C LEU A 31 -3.38 2.79 -12.12
N GLU A 32 -4.23 3.73 -12.54
CA GLU A 32 -4.48 4.01 -13.95
C GLU A 32 -3.18 4.42 -14.68
N THR A 33 -2.34 5.23 -14.02
CA THR A 33 -1.03 5.60 -14.55
C THR A 33 -0.13 4.38 -14.76
N VAL A 34 -0.08 3.45 -13.79
CA VAL A 34 0.68 2.20 -13.94
C VAL A 34 0.14 1.37 -15.10
N LEU A 35 -1.18 1.20 -15.22
CA LEU A 35 -1.77 0.42 -16.31
C LEU A 35 -1.47 1.03 -17.67
N GLN A 36 -1.56 2.37 -17.79
CA GLN A 36 -1.28 3.08 -19.03
C GLN A 36 0.21 3.03 -19.41
N GLN A 37 1.12 3.25 -18.45
CA GLN A 37 2.56 3.29 -18.71
C GLN A 37 3.17 1.90 -18.95
N ASN A 38 2.42 0.84 -18.66
CA ASN A 38 2.86 -0.54 -18.83
C ASN A 38 1.90 -1.33 -19.73
N SER A 39 1.23 -0.68 -20.69
CA SER A 39 0.25 -1.32 -21.57
C SER A 39 0.79 -2.53 -22.34
N ASP A 40 2.11 -2.57 -22.56
CA ASP A 40 2.79 -3.62 -23.31
C ASP A 40 3.25 -4.78 -22.41
N ILE A 41 3.08 -4.63 -21.09
CA ILE A 41 3.43 -5.65 -20.11
C ILE A 41 2.13 -6.39 -19.72
N PRO A 42 2.08 -7.72 -19.89
CA PRO A 42 0.97 -8.52 -19.39
C PRO A 42 0.70 -8.25 -17.90
N PRO A 43 -0.56 -8.14 -17.45
CA PRO A 43 -0.88 -7.77 -16.07
C PRO A 43 -0.23 -8.68 -15.01
N ASP A 44 -0.08 -9.97 -15.28
CA ASP A 44 0.59 -10.96 -14.43
C ASP A 44 2.11 -10.71 -14.29
N ARG A 45 2.69 -9.87 -15.14
CA ARG A 45 4.10 -9.47 -15.13
C ARG A 45 4.34 -8.07 -14.56
N LEU A 46 3.29 -7.37 -14.10
CA LEU A 46 3.39 -6.09 -13.40
C LEU A 46 3.90 -6.28 -11.97
N ILE A 47 5.17 -6.65 -11.84
CA ILE A 47 5.80 -6.97 -10.56
C ILE A 47 6.44 -5.70 -9.98
N ASN A 48 6.24 -5.48 -8.68
CA ASN A 48 6.88 -4.41 -7.91
C ASN A 48 6.58 -2.97 -8.37
N VAL A 49 5.41 -2.73 -8.96
CA VAL A 49 4.94 -1.39 -9.37
C VAL A 49 4.79 -0.38 -8.23
N HIS A 50 4.92 -0.82 -6.98
CA HIS A 50 5.02 0.04 -5.81
C HIS A 50 6.42 0.66 -5.62
N LEU A 51 7.44 0.21 -6.36
CA LEU A 51 8.79 0.75 -6.35
C LEU A 51 9.02 1.57 -7.61
N LYS A 52 8.84 2.88 -7.55
CA LYS A 52 9.05 3.76 -8.71
C LYS A 52 10.54 3.76 -9.11
N GLY A 53 10.86 3.18 -10.26
CA GLY A 53 12.16 3.33 -10.93
C GLY A 53 13.36 2.67 -10.25
N LYS A 54 13.15 1.63 -9.44
CA LYS A 54 14.25 0.86 -8.83
C LYS A 54 14.55 -0.38 -9.69
N PRO A 55 15.77 -0.56 -10.21
CA PRO A 55 16.19 -1.84 -10.81
C PRO A 55 15.97 -2.99 -9.80
N PRO A 56 15.71 -4.24 -10.24
CA PRO A 56 15.82 -4.78 -11.60
C PRO A 56 14.49 -4.81 -12.40
N TYR A 57 13.49 -3.99 -12.07
CA TYR A 57 12.13 -4.21 -12.57
C TYR A 57 11.84 -3.51 -13.89
N ALA A 58 11.20 -4.22 -14.82
CA ALA A 58 10.81 -3.71 -16.14
C ALA A 58 9.55 -2.83 -16.10
N ALA A 59 8.71 -2.97 -15.07
CA ALA A 59 7.47 -2.22 -14.95
C ALA A 59 7.71 -0.83 -14.33
N ILE A 60 7.08 0.19 -14.92
CA ILE A 60 7.06 1.56 -14.44
C ILE A 60 6.05 1.66 -13.29
N GLY A 61 6.55 1.93 -12.09
CA GLY A 61 5.72 2.13 -10.89
C GLY A 61 5.22 3.56 -10.69
N ALA A 62 4.29 3.73 -9.75
CA ALA A 62 3.80 5.02 -9.27
C ALA A 62 4.17 5.24 -7.80
N SER A 63 4.47 6.48 -7.41
CA SER A 63 5.00 6.79 -6.07
C SER A 63 3.97 6.71 -4.96
N GLY A 64 2.67 6.80 -5.26
CA GLY A 64 1.63 6.80 -4.22
C GLY A 64 1.59 5.51 -3.41
N PHE A 65 1.89 4.37 -4.02
CA PHE A 65 1.99 3.09 -3.31
C PHE A 65 3.17 3.05 -2.33
N GLU A 66 4.36 3.52 -2.75
CA GLU A 66 5.52 3.65 -1.84
C GLU A 66 5.21 4.61 -0.69
N GLN A 67 4.55 5.73 -0.97
CA GLN A 67 4.18 6.70 0.06
C GLN A 67 3.19 6.11 1.06
N LEU A 68 2.19 5.34 0.60
CA LEU A 68 1.21 4.68 1.46
C LEU A 68 1.87 3.68 2.42
N THR A 69 2.92 2.97 1.98
CA THR A 69 3.67 2.03 2.85
C THR A 69 4.37 2.72 4.02
N ARG A 70 4.58 4.03 3.92
CA ARG A 70 5.23 4.86 4.95
C ARG A 70 4.23 5.72 5.73
N ASP A 71 2.92 5.52 5.54
CA ASP A 71 1.90 6.29 6.24
C ASP A 71 2.02 6.08 7.76
N PRO A 72 2.29 7.12 8.56
CA PRO A 72 2.46 6.98 10.00
C PRO A 72 1.26 6.35 10.69
N ARG A 73 0.03 6.55 10.18
CA ARG A 73 -1.19 5.95 10.74
C ARG A 73 -1.20 4.44 10.56
N ILE A 74 -0.70 3.95 9.43
CA ILE A 74 -0.59 2.52 9.14
C ILE A 74 0.55 1.91 9.94
N VAL A 75 1.72 2.56 9.94
CA VAL A 75 2.91 2.10 10.67
C VAL A 75 2.62 1.98 12.16
N ASP A 76 1.98 2.99 12.78
CA ASP A 76 1.58 2.95 14.19
C ASP A 76 0.66 1.76 14.48
N MET A 77 -0.37 1.52 13.66
CA MET A 77 -1.26 0.37 13.84
C MET A 77 -0.54 -0.98 13.71
N VAL A 78 0.44 -1.10 12.80
CA VAL A 78 1.24 -2.31 12.65
C VAL A 78 2.17 -2.50 13.85
N GLU A 79 2.80 -1.43 14.33
CA GLU A 79 3.68 -1.44 15.51
C GLU A 79 2.94 -1.94 16.76
N GLN A 80 1.66 -1.58 16.93
CA GLN A 80 0.83 -2.11 18.03
C GLN A 80 0.64 -3.64 17.98
N LEU A 81 0.88 -4.29 16.84
CA LEU A 81 0.75 -5.74 16.65
C LEU A 81 2.08 -6.49 16.73
N ILE A 82 3.16 -5.91 16.20
CA ILE A 82 4.47 -6.58 16.10
C ILE A 82 5.49 -6.10 17.13
N GLY A 83 5.16 -5.04 17.88
CA GLY A 83 6.07 -4.36 18.79
C GLY A 83 6.93 -3.30 18.07
N PRO A 84 7.58 -2.42 18.85
CA PRO A 84 8.48 -1.40 18.32
C PRO A 84 9.71 -2.05 17.66
N VAL A 85 10.19 -1.41 16.59
CA VAL A 85 11.49 -1.76 15.99
C VAL A 85 12.57 -1.07 16.84
N HIS A 86 13.30 -1.83 17.65
CA HIS A 86 14.43 -1.34 18.44
C HIS A 86 15.68 -1.08 17.59
#